data_AF-S7WM59-F1
#
_entry.id   AF-S7WM59-F1
#
_cell.length_a   1.000
_cell.length_b   1.000
_cell.length_c   1.000
_cell.angle_alpha   90.00
_cell.angle_beta   90.00
_cell.angle_gamma   90.00
#
_symmetry.space_group_name_H-M   'P 1'
#
loop_
_entity.id
_entity.type
_entity.pdbx_description
1 polymer ?
#
loop_
_entity_poly.entity_id
_entity_poly.type
_entity_poly.pdbx_seq_one_letter_code
_entity_poly.pdbx_strand_id
1 'polypeptide(L)'
;MKDNVLDLSKHDDRDPNPWLALFLDDSIPINQTTKLVLMRDNSSRSVRYLLPFIEVGSKITMFFIHIFKFFFPKLINSSQILHKILAWGLKRFVSPDANLLIFRHFHIGTEILQFIACNIPKVEIVGSPLKPRNFEDVKDDLFLKHDLNLYNFVIRLNSQLREKTFPLGHLKNWI
;
A
#
# COMPACT_ATOMS: atom_id res chain seq x y z
N MET A 1 16.48 -19.00 -2.14
CA MET A 1 15.68 -19.67 -3.19
C MET A 1 16.18 -19.09 -4.51
N LYS A 2 16.82 -19.88 -5.39
CA LYS A 2 17.44 -19.35 -6.62
C LYS A 2 16.38 -18.66 -7.48
N ASP A 3 16.63 -17.41 -7.87
CA ASP A 3 15.72 -16.51 -8.58
C ASP A 3 15.52 -16.93 -10.06
N ASN A 4 15.09 -18.19 -10.27
CA ASN A 4 14.86 -18.78 -11.59
C ASN A 4 13.79 -18.05 -12.41
N VAL A 5 12.97 -17.20 -11.77
CA VAL A 5 11.88 -16.45 -12.41
C VAL A 5 12.41 -15.29 -13.27
N LEU A 6 13.57 -14.73 -12.94
CA LEU A 6 14.13 -13.56 -13.63
C LEU A 6 15.32 -13.92 -14.52
N ASP A 7 15.43 -15.21 -14.86
CA ASP A 7 16.50 -15.75 -15.68
C ASP A 7 16.20 -15.52 -17.17
N LEU A 8 16.92 -14.58 -17.79
CA LEU A 8 16.78 -14.24 -19.20
C LEU A 8 17.05 -15.44 -20.13
N SER A 9 17.89 -16.40 -19.71
CA SER A 9 18.20 -17.57 -20.52
C SER A 9 17.01 -18.52 -20.69
N LYS A 10 15.95 -18.36 -19.88
CA LYS A 10 14.72 -19.16 -19.91
C LYS A 10 13.57 -18.46 -20.62
N HIS A 11 13.84 -17.38 -21.34
CA HIS A 11 12.82 -16.70 -22.12
C HIS A 11 12.27 -17.62 -23.23
N ASP A 12 10.96 -17.80 -23.26
CA ASP A 12 10.23 -18.47 -24.35
C ASP A 12 9.37 -17.42 -25.06
N ASP A 13 9.61 -17.22 -26.36
CA ASP A 13 8.86 -16.26 -27.18
C ASP A 13 7.36 -16.60 -27.26
N ARG A 14 6.98 -17.87 -27.04
CA ARG A 14 5.58 -18.34 -27.10
C ARG A 14 4.87 -18.29 -25.76
N ASP A 15 5.61 -18.21 -24.66
CA ASP A 15 5.08 -18.11 -23.29
C ASP A 15 5.96 -17.14 -22.47
N PRO A 16 5.89 -15.83 -22.78
CA PRO A 16 6.78 -14.86 -22.16
C PRO A 16 6.45 -14.71 -20.67
N ASN A 17 7.49 -14.75 -19.83
CA ASN A 17 7.33 -14.54 -18.40
C ASN A 17 7.03 -13.06 -18.11
N PRO A 18 5.83 -12.72 -17.62
CA PRO A 18 5.43 -11.33 -17.40
C PRO A 18 6.27 -10.63 -16.32
N TRP A 19 6.77 -11.37 -15.33
CA TRP A 19 7.58 -10.82 -14.25
C TRP A 19 8.99 -10.48 -14.72
N LEU A 20 9.54 -11.24 -15.66
CA LEU A 20 10.81 -10.89 -16.31
C LEU A 20 10.64 -9.63 -17.17
N ALA A 21 9.55 -9.52 -17.93
CA ALA A 21 9.26 -8.33 -18.73
C ALA A 21 9.16 -7.07 -17.85
N LEU A 22 8.36 -7.12 -16.79
CA LEU A 22 8.22 -6.02 -15.83
C LEU A 22 9.53 -5.73 -15.08
N PHE A 23 10.37 -6.74 -14.84
CA PHE A 23 11.69 -6.54 -14.23
C PHE A 23 12.66 -5.79 -15.14
N LEU A 24 12.59 -6.00 -16.45
CA LEU A 24 13.43 -5.33 -17.44
C LEU A 24 12.90 -3.96 -17.87
N ASP A 25 11.63 -3.64 -17.57
CA ASP A 25 11.01 -2.37 -17.94
C ASP A 25 11.49 -1.19 -17.08
N ASP A 26 12.35 -0.33 -17.64
CA ASP A 26 12.91 0.84 -16.95
C ASP A 26 12.02 2.08 -16.99
N SER A 27 10.79 1.98 -17.49
CA SER A 27 9.84 3.11 -17.52
C SER A 27 9.36 3.53 -16.13
N ILE A 28 9.40 2.63 -15.14
CA ILE A 28 8.91 2.89 -13.77
C ILE A 28 10.09 3.24 -12.86
N PRO A 29 10.09 4.41 -12.16
CA PRO A 29 11.19 4.84 -11.31
C PRO A 29 11.21 4.11 -9.95
N ILE A 30 11.48 2.81 -9.97
CA ILE A 30 11.60 1.94 -8.80
C ILE A 30 13.03 1.42 -8.72
N ASN A 31 13.63 1.42 -7.52
CA ASN A 31 14.97 0.88 -7.36
C ASN A 31 15.00 -0.64 -7.58
N GLN A 32 16.13 -1.13 -8.08
CA GLN A 32 16.28 -2.52 -8.52
C GLN A 32 15.91 -3.55 -7.46
N THR A 33 16.32 -3.35 -6.21
CA THR A 33 15.99 -4.25 -5.11
C THR A 33 14.48 -4.36 -4.88
N THR A 34 13.75 -3.24 -4.91
CA THR A 34 12.30 -3.27 -4.73
C THR A 34 11.61 -3.91 -5.94
N LYS A 35 12.12 -3.66 -7.15
CA LYS A 35 11.63 -4.29 -8.37
C LYS A 35 11.79 -5.82 -8.32
N LEU A 36 12.97 -6.30 -7.92
CA LEU A 36 13.25 -7.73 -7.70
C LEU A 36 12.27 -8.36 -6.72
N VAL A 37 12.11 -7.73 -5.55
CA VAL A 37 11.26 -8.21 -4.46
C VAL A 37 9.79 -8.24 -4.92
N LEU A 38 9.32 -7.21 -5.61
CA LEU A 38 7.97 -7.13 -6.17
C LEU A 38 7.70 -8.25 -7.16
N MET A 39 8.62 -8.47 -8.10
CA MET A 39 8.46 -9.54 -9.09
C MET A 39 8.49 -10.93 -8.46
N ARG A 40 9.38 -11.15 -7.48
CA ARG A 40 9.47 -12.42 -6.76
C ARG A 40 8.21 -12.72 -5.97
N ASP A 41 7.68 -11.73 -5.24
CA ASP A 41 6.47 -11.89 -4.43
C ASP A 41 5.24 -12.16 -5.32
N ASN A 42 5.07 -11.40 -6.41
CA ASN A 42 3.98 -11.59 -7.35
C ASN A 42 4.06 -12.93 -8.11
N SER A 43 5.27 -13.41 -8.40
CA SER A 43 5.48 -14.71 -9.04
C SER A 43 5.32 -15.91 -8.10
N SER A 44 5.07 -15.67 -6.81
CA SER A 44 5.06 -16.72 -5.79
C SER A 44 3.93 -17.73 -5.98
N ARG A 45 4.17 -18.95 -5.50
CA ARG A 45 3.15 -20.02 -5.51
C ARG A 45 1.94 -19.65 -4.66
N SER A 46 2.14 -18.93 -3.56
CA SER A 46 1.06 -18.46 -2.70
C SER A 46 0.13 -17.52 -3.45
N VAL A 47 0.66 -16.54 -4.20
CA VAL A 47 -0.16 -15.66 -5.04
C VAL A 47 -0.88 -16.47 -6.13
N ARG A 48 -0.19 -17.38 -6.81
CA ARG A 48 -0.78 -18.16 -7.90
C ARG A 48 -1.91 -19.08 -7.46
N TYR A 49 -1.74 -19.79 -6.36
CA TYR A 49 -2.63 -20.89 -5.98
C TYR A 49 -3.50 -20.58 -4.77
N LEU A 50 -3.00 -19.82 -3.80
CA LEU A 50 -3.72 -19.58 -2.53
C LEU A 50 -4.58 -18.31 -2.60
N LEU A 51 -4.13 -17.27 -3.31
CA LEU A 51 -4.85 -15.99 -3.40
C LEU A 51 -6.32 -16.13 -3.85
N PRO A 52 -6.67 -16.91 -4.89
CA PRO A 52 -8.06 -17.01 -5.32
C PRO A 52 -8.99 -17.53 -4.21
N PHE A 53 -8.53 -18.52 -3.43
CA PHE A 53 -9.29 -19.05 -2.30
C PHE A 53 -9.38 -18.04 -1.15
N ILE A 54 -8.29 -17.33 -0.85
CA ILE A 54 -8.29 -16.28 0.16
C ILE A 54 -9.24 -15.15 -0.24
N GLU A 55 -9.27 -14.73 -1.49
CA GLU A 55 -10.16 -13.67 -1.98
C GLU A 55 -11.63 -14.06 -1.85
N VAL A 56 -11.99 -15.28 -2.27
CA VAL A 56 -13.37 -15.76 -2.13
C VAL A 56 -13.75 -15.88 -0.66
N GLY A 57 -12.90 -16.51 0.16
CA GLY A 57 -13.12 -16.63 1.60
C GLY A 57 -13.28 -15.27 2.28
N SER A 58 -12.41 -14.31 1.96
CA SER A 58 -12.44 -12.95 2.51
C SER A 58 -13.73 -12.22 2.14
N LYS A 59 -14.20 -12.33 0.88
CA LYS A 59 -15.47 -11.73 0.44
C LYS A 59 -16.67 -12.32 1.18
N ILE A 60 -16.70 -13.64 1.36
CA ILE A 60 -17.75 -14.32 2.12
C ILE A 60 -17.72 -13.87 3.59
N THR A 61 -16.55 -13.87 4.24
CA THR A 61 -16.39 -13.37 5.61
C THR A 61 -16.84 -11.92 5.73
N MET A 62 -16.45 -11.06 4.78
CA MET A 62 -16.84 -9.66 4.75
C MET A 62 -18.36 -9.52 4.65
N PHE A 63 -19.03 -10.28 3.79
CA PHE A 63 -20.50 -10.29 3.69
C PHE A 63 -21.17 -10.59 5.03
N PHE A 64 -20.72 -11.63 5.75
CA PHE A 64 -21.26 -11.95 7.07
C PHE A 64 -20.97 -10.87 8.12
N ILE A 65 -19.78 -10.27 8.11
CA ILE A 65 -19.44 -9.14 8.99
C ILE A 65 -20.38 -7.95 8.73
N HIS A 66 -20.74 -7.67 7.48
CA HIS A 66 -21.67 -6.59 7.13
C HIS A 66 -23.07 -6.88 7.64
N ILE A 67 -23.58 -8.10 7.45
CA ILE A 67 -24.87 -8.52 8.01
C ILE A 67 -24.86 -8.36 9.53
N PHE A 68 -23.81 -8.84 10.20
CA PHE A 68 -23.69 -8.70 11.65
C PHE A 68 -23.70 -7.23 12.09
N LYS A 69 -22.88 -6.38 11.45
CA LYS A 69 -22.82 -4.94 11.77
C LYS A 69 -24.11 -4.20 11.45
N PHE A 70 -24.91 -4.68 10.50
CA PHE A 70 -26.22 -4.11 10.17
C PHE A 70 -27.20 -4.26 11.35
N PHE A 71 -27.25 -5.44 11.98
CA PHE A 71 -28.08 -5.67 13.16
C PHE A 71 -27.49 -5.09 14.46
N PHE A 72 -26.16 -5.05 14.54
CA PHE A 72 -25.42 -4.72 15.76
C PHE A 72 -24.40 -3.59 15.52
N PRO A 73 -24.86 -2.36 15.22
CA PRO A 73 -23.95 -1.26 14.95
C PRO A 73 -23.12 -0.91 16.19
N LYS A 74 -21.82 -0.71 16.00
CA LYS A 74 -20.84 -0.24 17.03
C LYS A 74 -20.58 -1.15 18.23
N LEU A 75 -21.11 -2.38 18.24
CA LEU A 75 -20.92 -3.32 19.37
C LEU A 75 -19.47 -3.80 19.54
N ILE A 76 -18.70 -3.90 18.45
CA ILE A 76 -17.29 -4.29 18.47
C ILE A 76 -16.50 -3.21 17.74
N ASN A 77 -15.79 -2.38 18.50
CA ASN A 77 -14.90 -1.35 17.96
C ASN A 77 -13.53 -1.38 18.65
N SER A 78 -12.92 -2.56 18.74
CA SER A 78 -11.59 -2.72 19.32
C SER A 78 -10.53 -2.66 18.21
N SER A 79 -9.97 -1.48 17.97
CA SER A 79 -8.83 -1.31 17.05
C SER A 79 -7.63 -2.14 17.51
N GLN A 80 -7.35 -2.15 18.82
CA GLN A 80 -6.16 -2.78 19.38
C GLN A 80 -6.08 -4.30 19.16
N ILE A 81 -7.21 -5.03 19.27
CA ILE A 81 -7.21 -6.49 19.03
C ILE A 81 -6.94 -6.78 17.55
N LEU A 82 -7.58 -6.02 16.66
CA LEU A 82 -7.36 -6.14 15.22
C LEU A 82 -5.89 -5.92 14.86
N HIS A 83 -5.27 -4.85 15.38
CA HIS A 83 -3.87 -4.54 15.11
C HIS A 83 -2.90 -5.58 15.66
N LYS A 84 -3.20 -6.22 16.81
CA LYS A 84 -2.42 -7.34 17.34
C LYS A 84 -2.50 -8.57 16.44
N ILE A 85 -3.70 -8.91 15.93
CA ILE A 85 -3.88 -10.02 14.99
C ILE A 85 -3.14 -9.75 13.69
N LEU A 86 -3.21 -8.50 13.17
CA LEU A 86 -2.47 -8.10 11.98
C LEU A 86 -0.97 -8.21 12.18
N ALA A 87 -0.42 -7.65 13.26
CA ALA A 87 1.02 -7.73 13.56
C ALA A 87 1.49 -9.19 13.69
N TRP A 88 0.70 -10.04 14.34
CA TRP A 88 0.97 -11.48 14.41
C TRP A 88 0.91 -12.15 13.03
N GLY A 89 -0.09 -11.81 12.22
CA GLY A 89 -0.27 -12.34 10.87
C GLY A 89 0.88 -11.99 9.93
N LEU A 90 1.28 -10.72 9.90
CA LEU A 90 2.45 -10.23 9.15
C LEU A 90 3.73 -10.96 9.56
N LYS A 91 3.93 -11.17 10.86
CA LYS A 91 5.12 -11.84 11.40
C LYS A 91 5.19 -13.33 11.07
N ARG A 92 4.04 -14.00 10.89
CA ARG A 92 3.97 -15.47 10.79
C ARG A 92 3.64 -15.99 9.39
N PHE A 93 2.79 -15.31 8.63
CA PHE A 93 2.26 -15.81 7.36
C PHE A 93 2.76 -15.03 6.14
N VAL A 94 3.20 -13.78 6.32
CA VAL A 94 3.61 -12.93 5.21
C VAL A 94 5.09 -13.13 4.91
N SER A 95 5.42 -13.24 3.61
CA SER A 95 6.79 -13.42 3.14
C SER A 95 7.66 -12.20 3.55
N PRO A 96 8.99 -12.37 3.72
CA PRO A 96 9.88 -11.23 3.95
C PRO A 96 9.82 -10.19 2.83
N ASP A 97 9.56 -10.62 1.59
CA ASP A 97 9.42 -9.75 0.43
C ASP A 97 8.18 -8.87 0.54
N ALA A 98 7.03 -9.48 0.78
CA ALA A 98 5.78 -8.77 0.99
C ALA A 98 5.90 -7.81 2.19
N ASN A 99 6.51 -8.25 3.30
CA ASN A 99 6.72 -7.39 4.47
C ASN A 99 7.62 -6.18 4.15
N LEU A 100 8.67 -6.35 3.34
CA LEU A 100 9.50 -5.25 2.88
C LEU A 100 8.69 -4.25 2.04
N LEU A 101 7.85 -4.75 1.12
CA LEU A 101 7.00 -3.90 0.28
C LEU A 101 5.94 -3.15 1.11
N ILE A 102 5.32 -3.84 2.07
CA ILE A 102 4.34 -3.25 3.00
C ILE A 102 4.98 -2.13 3.83
N PHE A 103 6.13 -2.37 4.45
CA PHE A 103 6.81 -1.33 5.24
C PHE A 103 7.32 -0.18 4.38
N ARG A 104 7.79 -0.47 3.17
CA ARG A 104 8.19 0.55 2.20
C ARG A 104 7.01 1.43 1.80
N HIS A 105 5.81 0.87 1.62
CA HIS A 105 4.61 1.63 1.28
C HIS A 105 4.34 2.75 2.29
N PHE A 106 4.42 2.48 3.60
CA PHE A 106 4.23 3.50 4.64
C PHE A 106 5.28 4.62 4.60
N HIS A 107 6.56 4.26 4.40
CA HIS A 107 7.64 5.23 4.31
C HIS A 107 7.46 6.13 3.09
N ILE A 108 7.31 5.54 1.90
CA ILE A 108 7.21 6.29 0.65
C ILE A 108 5.92 7.12 0.63
N GLY A 109 4.80 6.57 1.12
CA GLY A 109 3.56 7.33 1.26
C GLY A 109 3.74 8.58 2.13
N THR A 110 4.43 8.44 3.27
CA THR A 110 4.77 9.58 4.14
C THR A 110 5.63 10.62 3.43
N GLU A 111 6.68 10.20 2.72
CA GLU A 111 7.56 11.12 1.98
C GLU A 111 6.82 11.83 0.84
N ILE A 112 5.93 11.14 0.13
CA ILE A 112 5.11 11.75 -0.93
C ILE A 112 4.20 12.83 -0.35
N LEU A 113 3.52 12.56 0.77
CA LEU A 113 2.67 13.56 1.42
C LEU A 113 3.49 14.77 1.90
N GLN A 114 4.68 14.53 2.46
CA GLN A 114 5.59 15.60 2.88
C GLN A 114 6.09 16.42 1.69
N PHE A 115 6.45 15.76 0.59
CA PHE A 115 6.86 16.41 -0.65
C PHE A 115 5.74 17.33 -1.17
N ILE A 116 4.50 16.83 -1.25
CA ILE A 116 3.35 17.64 -1.69
C ILE A 116 3.15 18.83 -0.74
N ALA A 117 3.16 18.61 0.58
CA ALA A 117 3.00 19.69 1.56
C ALA A 117 4.06 20.79 1.40
N CYS A 118 5.33 20.42 1.20
CA CYS A 118 6.42 21.38 1.02
C CYS A 118 6.35 22.16 -0.30
N ASN A 119 5.65 21.65 -1.32
CA ASN A 119 5.59 22.26 -2.64
C ASN A 119 4.33 23.12 -2.86
N ILE A 120 3.41 23.19 -1.89
CA ILE A 120 2.20 24.00 -2.02
C ILE A 120 2.33 25.26 -1.14
N PRO A 121 2.46 26.45 -1.76
CA PRO A 121 2.68 27.68 -1.01
C PRO A 121 1.52 27.96 -0.05
N LYS A 122 1.86 28.41 1.17
CA LYS A 122 0.89 28.83 2.18
C LYS A 122 -0.05 27.71 2.64
N VAL A 123 0.28 26.45 2.45
CA VAL A 123 -0.45 25.32 3.01
C VAL A 123 0.36 24.75 4.18
N GLU A 124 -0.19 24.82 5.39
CA GLU A 124 0.42 24.24 6.59
C GLU A 124 -0.27 22.92 6.90
N ILE A 125 0.39 21.82 6.51
CA ILE A 125 -0.08 20.47 6.84
C ILE A 125 0.95 19.83 7.76
N VAL A 126 0.60 19.76 9.04
CA VAL A 126 1.34 18.95 10.03
C VAL A 126 0.83 17.51 9.91
N GLY A 127 1.61 16.67 9.23
CA GLY A 127 1.38 15.23 9.19
C GLY A 127 2.02 14.51 10.38
N SER A 128 1.53 13.31 10.70
CA SER A 128 2.22 12.39 11.61
C SER A 128 2.96 11.34 10.77
N PRO A 129 4.28 11.46 10.58
CA PRO A 129 5.01 10.57 9.67
C PRO A 129 4.98 9.12 10.17
N LEU A 130 4.63 8.18 9.29
CA LEU A 130 4.61 6.76 9.61
C LEU A 130 5.79 6.05 8.94
N LYS A 131 6.77 5.66 9.76
CA LYS A 131 8.01 5.03 9.31
C LYS A 131 8.28 3.74 10.12
N PRO A 132 7.44 2.70 9.96
CA PRO A 132 7.53 1.47 10.76
C PRO A 132 8.81 0.70 10.41
N ARG A 133 9.64 0.41 11.40
CA ARG A 133 10.90 -0.33 11.24
C ARG A 133 10.76 -1.80 11.58
N ASN A 134 9.76 -2.16 12.38
CA ASN A 134 9.56 -3.51 12.86
C ASN A 134 8.06 -3.82 13.08
N PHE A 135 7.75 -5.08 13.40
CA PHE A 135 6.37 -5.54 13.62
C PHE A 135 5.74 -5.01 14.92
N GLU A 136 6.52 -4.53 15.88
CA GLU A 136 5.97 -3.90 17.09
C GLU A 136 5.35 -2.54 16.74
N ASP A 137 5.95 -1.79 15.81
CA ASP A 137 5.42 -0.52 15.31
C ASP A 137 4.04 -0.68 14.63
N VAL A 138 3.68 -1.89 14.21
CA VAL A 138 2.37 -2.20 13.60
C VAL A 138 1.24 -2.27 14.63
N LYS A 139 1.56 -2.62 15.88
CA LYS A 139 0.58 -2.87 16.95
C LYS A 139 -0.10 -1.58 17.42
N ASP A 140 0.55 -0.44 17.24
CA ASP A 140 0.06 0.87 17.68
C ASP A 140 -0.83 1.56 16.63
N ASP A 141 -1.84 0.82 16.16
CA ASP A 141 -2.83 1.30 15.19
C ASP A 141 -2.24 1.80 13.86
N LEU A 142 -1.10 1.27 13.41
CA LEU A 142 -0.34 1.76 12.25
C LEU A 142 -1.22 1.92 10.98
N PHE A 143 -1.95 0.86 10.59
CA PHE A 143 -2.80 0.88 9.40
C PHE A 143 -3.93 1.91 9.52
N LEU A 144 -4.54 2.04 10.70
CA LEU A 144 -5.61 3.00 10.93
C LEU A 144 -5.08 4.43 10.87
N LYS A 145 -3.95 4.70 11.55
CA LYS A 145 -3.28 6.00 11.52
C LYS A 145 -2.87 6.38 10.10
N HIS A 146 -2.44 5.41 9.29
CA HIS A 146 -2.08 5.64 7.89
C HIS A 146 -3.25 6.21 7.08
N ASP A 147 -4.40 5.53 7.13
CA ASP A 147 -5.56 5.97 6.35
C ASP A 147 -6.10 7.30 6.88
N LEU A 148 -6.15 7.46 8.21
CA LEU A 148 -6.53 8.73 8.84
C LEU A 148 -5.62 9.88 8.42
N ASN A 149 -4.30 9.66 8.37
CA ASN A 149 -3.35 10.67 7.94
C ASN A 149 -3.59 11.09 6.48
N LEU A 150 -3.81 10.12 5.59
CA LEU A 150 -4.06 10.38 4.17
C LEU A 150 -5.37 11.17 3.96
N TYR A 151 -6.47 10.74 4.58
CA TYR A 151 -7.75 11.45 4.44
C TYR A 151 -7.69 12.85 5.06
N ASN A 152 -7.12 12.99 6.26
CA ASN A 152 -6.97 14.30 6.89
C ASN A 152 -6.07 15.23 6.05
N PHE A 153 -5.01 14.70 5.45
CA PHE A 153 -4.16 15.45 4.52
C PHE A 153 -4.98 16.01 3.36
N VAL A 154 -5.71 15.16 2.64
CA VAL A 154 -6.51 15.56 1.47
C VAL A 154 -7.58 16.58 1.86
N ILE A 155 -8.27 16.36 2.98
CA ILE A 155 -9.31 17.29 3.46
C ILE A 155 -8.69 18.66 3.78
N ARG A 156 -7.62 18.70 4.58
CA ARG A 156 -6.95 19.94 4.99
C ARG A 156 -6.39 20.70 3.79
N LEU A 157 -5.71 19.99 2.90
CA LEU A 157 -5.15 20.55 1.67
C LEU A 157 -6.25 21.25 0.86
N ASN A 158 -7.33 20.53 0.55
CA ASN A 158 -8.39 21.07 -0.30
C ASN A 158 -9.17 22.21 0.38
N SER A 159 -9.40 22.14 1.69
CA SER A 159 -10.06 23.23 2.41
C SER A 159 -9.22 24.52 2.34
N GLN A 160 -7.91 24.44 2.57
CA GLN A 160 -7.03 25.62 2.50
C GLN A 160 -6.90 26.16 1.06
N LEU A 161 -6.85 25.30 0.05
CA LEU A 161 -6.82 25.73 -1.35
C LEU A 161 -8.11 26.47 -1.76
N ARG A 162 -9.27 26.01 -1.29
CA ARG A 162 -10.56 26.68 -1.53
C ARG A 162 -10.65 28.04 -0.83
N GLU A 163 -10.26 28.10 0.45
CA GLU A 163 -10.29 29.36 1.23
C GLU A 163 -9.39 30.44 0.63
N LYS A 164 -8.25 30.05 0.06
CA LYS A 164 -7.26 31.00 -0.47
C LYS A 164 -7.51 31.41 -1.92
N THR A 165 -8.64 30.99 -2.51
CA THR A 165 -8.98 31.19 -3.92
C THR A 165 -7.75 30.93 -4.78
N PHE A 166 -7.06 29.80 -4.59
CA PHE A 166 -6.07 29.41 -5.59
C PHE A 166 -6.88 29.09 -6.84
N PRO A 167 -6.77 29.87 -7.94
CA PRO A 167 -7.21 29.34 -9.21
C PRO A 167 -6.33 28.10 -9.40
N LEU A 168 -6.90 26.90 -9.25
CA LEU A 168 -6.38 25.74 -9.94
C LEU A 168 -6.27 26.23 -11.38
N GLY A 169 -5.04 26.52 -11.80
CA GLY A 169 -4.81 27.27 -13.01
C GLY A 169 -5.65 26.63 -14.09
N HIS A 170 -6.63 27.37 -14.61
CA HIS A 170 -7.25 27.02 -15.87
C HIS A 170 -6.06 26.79 -16.79
N LEU A 171 -5.85 25.55 -17.26
CA LEU A 171 -4.81 25.21 -18.22
C LEU A 171 -5.12 26.00 -19.49
N LYS A 172 -4.79 27.28 -19.49
CA LYS A 172 -4.81 28.15 -20.65
C LYS A 172 -3.59 27.74 -21.46
N ASN A 173 -3.88 27.14 -22.59
CA ASN A 173 -2.97 26.93 -23.72
C ASN A 173 -2.01 25.74 -23.58
N TRP A 174 -2.54 24.54 -23.76
CA TRP A 174 -1.82 23.47 -24.45
C TRP A 174 -2.50 23.24 -25.80
N ILE A 175 -2.13 24.09 -26.77
CA ILE A 175 -2.15 23.80 -28.21
C ILE A 175 -0.68 23.66 -28.61
#